data_AF-A0A850MQC6-F1
#
_entry.id   AF-A0A850MQC6-F1
#
_cell.length_a   1.000
_cell.length_b   1.000
_cell.length_c   1.000
_cell.angle_alpha   90.00
_cell.angle_beta   90.00
_cell.angle_gamma   90.00
#
_symmetry.space_group_name_H-M   'P 1'
#
loop_
_entity.id
_entity.type
_entity.pdbx_description
1 polymer ?
#
loop_
_entity_poly.entity_id
_entity_poly.type
_entity_poly.pdbx_seq_one_letter_code
_entity_poly.pdbx_strand_id
1 'polypeptide(L)'
;MAVDMLVRDLGVSAQNKQWIDVSDDTHVSRVFQRTGLIDTYTHEALLNAARDLNADYPGALDLPSWLIGRRFCHAREPECSSCPLEEDCPKVRV
;
A
#
# COMPACT_ATOMS: atom_id res chain seq x y z
N MET A 1 -8.36 2.00 6.69
CA MET A 1 -9.30 2.62 5.72
C MET A 1 -10.30 3.61 6.31
N ALA A 2 -11.22 3.26 7.23
CA ALA A 2 -12.33 4.19 7.58
C ALA A 2 -11.86 5.57 8.08
N VAL A 3 -10.91 5.61 9.02
CA VAL A 3 -10.34 6.87 9.53
C VAL A 3 -9.58 7.62 8.42
N ASP A 4 -8.82 6.91 7.59
CA ASP A 4 -8.11 7.48 6.44
C ASP A 4 -9.05 8.19 5.46
N MET A 5 -10.20 7.60 5.15
CA MET A 5 -11.21 8.20 4.27
C MET A 5 -11.78 9.51 4.84
N LEU A 6 -12.01 9.58 6.16
CA LEU A 6 -12.46 10.82 6.78
C LEU A 6 -11.44 11.95 6.57
N VAL A 7 -10.16 11.65 6.74
CA VAL A 7 -9.08 12.63 6.63
C VAL A 7 -8.83 13.02 5.16
N ARG A 8 -8.71 12.03 4.28
CA ARG A 8 -8.35 12.22 2.88
C ARG A 8 -9.51 12.73 2.02
N ASP A 9 -10.69 12.10 2.13
CA ASP A 9 -11.81 12.34 1.21
C ASP A 9 -12.78 13.40 1.75
N LEU A 10 -12.97 13.44 3.07
CA LEU A 10 -13.90 14.39 3.71
C LEU A 10 -13.20 15.60 4.36
N GLY A 11 -11.87 15.66 4.29
CA GLY A 11 -11.08 16.79 4.81
C GLY A 11 -11.14 16.93 6.33
N VAL A 12 -11.50 15.89 7.07
CA VAL A 12 -11.52 15.91 8.53
C VAL A 12 -10.10 16.10 9.05
N SER A 13 -9.89 17.13 9.86
CA SER A 13 -8.58 17.37 10.48
C SER A 13 -8.28 16.31 11.53
N ALA A 14 -7.15 15.62 11.39
CA ALA A 14 -6.62 14.68 12.36
C ALA A 14 -5.27 15.21 12.88
N GLN A 15 -5.13 15.30 14.21
CA GLN A 15 -3.91 15.81 14.83
C GLN A 15 -2.74 14.81 14.73
N ASN A 16 -3.02 13.50 14.76
CA ASN A 16 -1.99 12.47 14.81
C ASN A 16 -2.07 11.51 13.60
N LYS A 17 -1.79 12.03 12.40
CA LYS A 17 -1.85 11.24 11.15
C LYS A 17 -0.84 10.09 11.10
N GLN A 18 0.26 10.21 11.84
CA GLN A 18 1.26 9.15 12.03
C GLN A 18 0.71 7.83 12.60
N TRP A 19 -0.46 7.86 13.26
CA TRP A 19 -1.14 6.66 13.78
C TRP A 19 -2.26 6.15 12.86
N ILE A 20 -2.48 6.81 11.73
CA ILE A 20 -3.39 6.31 10.70
C ILE A 20 -2.56 5.37 9.84
N ASP A 21 -2.71 4.08 10.09
CA ASP A 21 -1.98 3.04 9.37
C ASP A 21 -2.69 2.59 8.09
N VAL A 22 -1.92 1.92 7.23
CA VAL A 22 -2.48 1.12 6.13
C VAL A 22 -3.37 0.00 6.68
N SER A 23 -4.38 -0.35 5.91
CA SER A 23 -5.26 -1.47 6.22
C SER A 23 -4.61 -2.79 5.86
N ASP A 24 -4.97 -3.82 6.62
CA ASP A 24 -4.59 -5.20 6.35
C ASP A 24 -5.46 -5.82 5.24
N ASP A 25 -5.38 -5.22 4.06
CA ASP A 25 -6.13 -5.61 2.87
C ASP A 25 -5.30 -6.53 1.97
N THR A 26 -5.95 -7.50 1.31
CA THR A 26 -5.26 -8.49 0.46
C THR A 26 -4.59 -7.87 -0.78
N HIS A 27 -5.11 -6.76 -1.31
CA HIS A 27 -4.49 -6.01 -2.40
C HIS A 27 -3.27 -5.25 -1.88
N VAL A 28 -3.39 -4.56 -0.75
CA VAL A 28 -2.30 -3.79 -0.14
C VAL A 28 -1.14 -4.70 0.23
N SER A 29 -1.39 -5.75 1.03
CA SER A 29 -0.37 -6.72 1.45
C SER A 29 0.32 -7.43 0.28
N ARG A 30 -0.42 -7.74 -0.80
CA ARG A 30 0.15 -8.33 -2.02
C ARG A 30 1.04 -7.36 -2.77
N VAL A 31 0.63 -6.09 -2.90
CA VAL A 31 1.44 -5.06 -3.56
C VAL A 31 2.72 -4.83 -2.79
N PHE A 32 2.66 -4.67 -1.46
CA PHE A 32 3.84 -4.51 -0.61
C PHE A 32 4.83 -5.67 -0.77
N GLN A 33 4.35 -6.92 -0.78
CA GLN A 33 5.23 -8.08 -0.99
C GLN A 33 5.85 -8.11 -2.39
N ARG A 34 5.04 -7.95 -3.44
CA ARG A 34 5.52 -8.11 -4.83
C ARG A 34 6.43 -6.97 -5.28
N THR A 35 6.30 -5.80 -4.65
CA THR A 35 7.18 -4.64 -4.89
C THR A 35 8.45 -4.69 -4.06
N GLY A 36 8.62 -5.70 -3.19
CA GLY A 36 9.80 -5.83 -2.33
C GLY A 36 9.82 -4.84 -1.16
N LEU A 37 8.70 -4.17 -0.86
CA LEU A 37 8.58 -3.33 0.33
C LEU A 37 8.57 -4.16 1.62
N ILE A 38 8.12 -5.42 1.53
CA ILE A 38 8.27 -6.43 2.57
C ILE A 38 8.63 -7.78 1.94
N ASP A 39 9.54 -8.53 2.55
CA ASP A 39 9.96 -9.84 2.05
C ASP A 39 8.95 -10.94 2.35
N THR A 40 8.40 -10.93 3.56
CA THR A 40 7.41 -11.91 4.03
C THR A 40 6.30 -11.16 4.73
N TYR A 41 5.06 -11.47 4.36
CA TYR A 41 3.93 -10.83 4.99
C TYR A 41 3.76 -11.26 6.44
N THR A 42 3.78 -10.24 7.30
CA THR A 42 3.17 -10.23 8.62
C THR A 42 2.46 -8.89 8.77
N HIS A 43 1.45 -8.83 9.64
CA HIS A 43 0.75 -7.57 9.94
C HIS A 43 1.75 -6.48 10.37
N GLU A 44 2.67 -6.82 11.27
CA GLU A 44 3.72 -5.91 11.76
C GLU A 44 4.66 -5.45 10.64
N ALA A 45 5.09 -6.36 9.75
CA ALA A 45 5.95 -5.98 8.62
C ALA A 45 5.25 -4.98 7.70
N LEU A 46 3.95 -5.18 7.43
CA LEU A 46 3.16 -4.27 6.61
C LEU A 46 3.07 -2.87 7.25
N LEU A 47 2.74 -2.81 8.55
CA LEU A 47 2.63 -1.55 9.28
C LEU A 47 3.97 -0.82 9.36
N ASN A 48 5.04 -1.53 9.72
CA ASN A 48 6.37 -0.94 9.86
C ASN A 48 6.89 -0.43 8.52
N ALA A 49 6.75 -1.19 7.43
CA ALA A 49 7.14 -0.72 6.11
C ALA A 49 6.38 0.56 5.71
N ALA A 50 5.07 0.64 5.96
CA ALA A 50 4.30 1.85 5.65
C ALA A 50 4.76 3.06 6.48
N ARG A 51 5.08 2.86 7.76
CA ARG A 51 5.60 3.90 8.65
C ARG A 51 7.00 4.36 8.27
N ASP A 52 7.86 3.45 7.84
CA ASP A 52 9.21 3.78 7.38
C ASP A 52 9.16 4.57 6.06
N LEU A 53 8.25 4.22 5.15
CA LEU A 53 8.06 4.92 3.87
C LEU A 53 7.42 6.29 4.03
N ASN A 54 6.52 6.46 4.99
CA ASN A 54 5.84 7.73 5.25
C ASN A 54 5.48 7.89 6.74
N ALA A 55 6.45 8.33 7.54
CA ALA A 55 6.31 8.46 8.99
C ALA A 55 5.21 9.44 9.42
N ASP A 56 4.99 10.51 8.65
CA ASP A 56 3.99 11.53 8.97
C ASP A 56 2.56 11.07 8.69
N TYR A 57 2.38 10.18 7.70
CA TYR A 57 1.06 9.67 7.32
C TYR A 57 1.13 8.30 6.61
N PRO A 58 1.32 7.20 7.36
CA PRO A 58 1.48 5.86 6.77
C PRO A 58 0.26 5.44 5.94
N GLY A 59 -0.95 5.76 6.41
CA GLY A 59 -2.23 5.45 5.77
C GLY A 59 -2.41 6.07 4.39
N ALA A 60 -1.65 7.10 4.03
CA ALA A 60 -1.66 7.66 2.68
C ALA A 60 -1.23 6.64 1.61
N LEU A 61 -0.50 5.58 1.99
CA LEU A 61 -0.08 4.50 1.10
C LEU A 61 -1.17 3.47 0.83
N ASP A 62 -2.27 3.50 1.59
CA ASP A 62 -3.34 2.49 1.53
C ASP A 62 -4.05 2.50 0.18
N LEU A 63 -4.68 3.62 -0.18
CA LEU A 63 -5.42 3.75 -1.44
C LEU A 63 -4.56 3.53 -2.70
N PRO A 64 -3.39 4.16 -2.88
CA PRO A 64 -2.60 3.90 -4.09
C PRO A 64 -2.20 2.43 -4.21
N SER A 65 -1.80 1.79 -3.10
CA SER A 65 -1.48 0.36 -3.09
C SER A 65 -2.69 -0.51 -3.42
N TRP A 66 -3.85 -0.18 -2.84
CA TRP A 66 -5.10 -0.87 -3.13
C TRP A 66 -5.51 -0.71 -4.60
N LEU A 67 -5.41 0.49 -5.17
CA LEU A 67 -5.72 0.76 -6.58
C LEU A 67 -4.80 -0.04 -7.50
N ILE A 68 -3.50 -0.11 -7.19
CA ILE A 68 -2.55 -0.92 -7.95
C ILE A 68 -2.92 -2.40 -7.86
N GLY A 69 -3.15 -2.91 -6.66
CA GLY A 69 -3.49 -4.31 -6.43
C GLY A 69 -4.85 -4.69 -7.02
N ARG A 70 -5.77 -3.75 -7.18
CA ARG A 70 -7.10 -3.97 -7.75
C ARG A 70 -7.14 -3.86 -9.27
N ARG A 71 -6.36 -2.96 -9.88
CA ARG A 71 -6.42 -2.65 -11.32
C ARG A 71 -5.35 -3.33 -12.16
N PHE A 72 -4.21 -3.70 -11.58
CA PHE A 72 -3.07 -4.22 -12.32
C PHE A 72 -2.47 -5.46 -11.66
N CYS A 73 -2.12 -5.35 -10.38
CA CYS A 73 -1.42 -6.41 -9.64
C CYS A 73 -2.40 -7.42 -9.05
N HIS A 74 -3.15 -8.10 -9.91
CA HIS A 74 -4.12 -9.13 -9.54
C HIS A 74 -3.45 -10.35 -8.89
N ALA A 75 -4.24 -11.11 -8.11
CA ALA A 75 -3.74 -12.31 -7.45
C ALA A 75 -3.22 -13.34 -8.47
N ARG A 76 -3.96 -13.54 -9.56
CA ARG A 76 -3.62 -14.35 -10.72
C ARG A 76 -3.52 -13.43 -11.93
N GLU A 77 -2.60 -13.74 -12.85
CA GLU A 77 -2.43 -13.04 -14.14
C GLU A 77 -2.35 -11.50 -13.98
N PRO A 78 -1.33 -10.97 -13.26
CA PRO A 78 -1.17 -9.52 -13.13
C PRO A 78 -0.84 -8.87 -14.47
N GLU A 79 -1.41 -7.69 -14.71
CA GLU A 79 -1.15 -6.87 -15.90
C GLU A 79 0.13 -6.04 -15.69
N CYS A 80 1.29 -6.71 -15.59
CA CYS A 80 2.55 -6.04 -15.25
C CYS A 80 2.93 -4.95 -16.25
N SER A 81 2.71 -5.17 -17.55
CA SER A 81 3.08 -4.24 -18.63
C SER A 81 2.22 -2.97 -18.72
N SER A 82 1.14 -2.88 -17.95
CA SER A 82 0.29 -1.68 -17.82
C SER A 82 0.34 -1.11 -16.41
N CYS A 83 1.10 -1.75 -15.51
CA CYS A 83 1.20 -1.36 -14.11
C CYS A 83 2.09 -0.11 -13.99
N PRO A 84 1.66 0.93 -13.25
CA PRO A 84 2.48 2.12 -13.02
C PRO A 84 3.81 1.85 -12.29
N LEU A 85 3.94 0.68 -11.65
CA LEU A 85 5.16 0.25 -10.97
C LEU A 85 6.03 -0.68 -11.83
N GLU A 86 5.69 -0.94 -13.10
CA GLU A 86 6.39 -1.91 -13.94
C GLU A 86 7.91 -1.71 -13.90
N GLU A 87 8.36 -0.48 -14.12
CA GLU A 87 9.79 -0.17 -14.23
C GLU A 87 10.51 -0.45 -12.91
N ASP A 88 9.92 -0.20 -11.74
CA ASP A 88 10.59 -0.32 -10.45
C ASP A 88 10.25 -1.60 -9.68
N CYS A 89 9.29 -2.40 -10.15
CA CYS A 89 8.81 -3.59 -9.44
C CYS A 89 9.82 -4.75 -9.52
N PRO A 90 10.43 -5.17 -8.40
CA PRO A 90 11.41 -6.25 -8.40
C PRO A 90 10.86 -7.57 -8.95
N LYS A 91 9.57 -7.84 -8.78
CA LYS A 91 8.93 -9.04 -9.33
C LYS A 91 8.96 -9.12 -10.86
N VAL A 92 9.04 -8.00 -11.58
CA VAL A 92 9.12 -7.97 -13.05
C VAL A 92 10.59 -8.11 -13.51
N ARG A 93 11.53 -7.60 -12.71
CA ARG A 93 12.97 -7.59 -13.04
C ARG A 93 13.71 -8.89 -12.69
N VAL A 94 13.03 -9.91 -12.14
CA VAL A 94 13.62 -11.20 -11.71
C VAL A 94 13.10 -12.34 -12.56
#